data_AF-A0A8T4NVI0-F1
#
_entry.id   AF-A0A8T4NVI0-F1
#
_cell.length_a   1.000
_cell.length_b   1.000
_cell.length_c   1.000
_cell.angle_alpha   90.00
_cell.angle_beta   90.00
_cell.angle_gamma   90.00
#
_symmetry.space_group_name_H-M   'P 1'
#
loop_
_entity.id
_entity.type
_entity.pdbx_description
1 polymer ?
#
loop_
_entity_poly.entity_id
_entity_poly.type
_entity_poly.pdbx_seq_one_letter_code
_entity_poly.pdbx_strand_id
1 'polypeptide(L)'
;MNYTKELLKRFQNPKFVKDIKNADGVGEVGNASCGDIMHLEIKVKDDKIEDIGFKTFGCGAAIASSDVVCELAKGKTLEQAKNLT
;
A
#
# COMPACT_ATOMS: atom_id res chain seq x y z
N MET A 1 -21.59 -0.96 13.55
CA MET A 1 -20.21 -1.26 13.12
C MET A 1 -19.37 0.01 13.29
N ASN A 2 -18.32 -0.02 14.10
CA ASN A 2 -17.48 1.15 14.38
C ASN A 2 -16.34 1.26 13.35
N TYR A 3 -16.67 1.68 12.13
CA TYR A 3 -15.65 2.17 11.20
C TYR A 3 -15.60 3.69 11.23
N THR A 4 -14.39 4.24 11.26
CA THR A 4 -14.22 5.70 11.18
C THR A 4 -14.57 6.18 9.78
N LYS A 5 -14.99 7.44 9.68
CA LYS A 5 -15.26 8.07 8.38
C LYS A 5 -14.05 8.01 7.45
N GLU A 6 -12.85 8.17 8.00
CA GLU A 6 -11.61 8.10 7.22
C GLU A 6 -11.35 6.70 6.69
N LEU A 7 -11.52 5.65 7.51
CA LEU A 7 -11.37 4.27 7.05
C LEU A 7 -12.35 3.97 5.91
N LEU A 8 -13.63 4.35 6.07
CA LEU A 8 -14.65 4.15 5.03
C LEU A 8 -14.30 4.89 3.74
N LYS A 9 -13.81 6.12 3.83
CA LYS A 9 -13.39 6.91 2.66
C LYS A 9 -12.23 6.23 1.90
N ARG A 10 -11.21 5.78 2.63
CA ARG A 10 -10.04 5.08 2.06
C ARG A 10 -10.44 3.74 1.44
N PHE A 11 -11.36 3.02 2.08
CA PHE A 11 -11.90 1.78 1.54
C PHE A 11 -12.73 1.98 0.27
N GLN A 12 -13.61 3.00 0.24
CA GLN A 12 -14.50 3.26 -0.90
C GLN A 12 -13.78 3.87 -2.11
N ASN A 13 -12.75 4.68 -1.89
CA ASN A 13 -12.00 5.34 -2.94
C ASN A 13 -10.49 5.36 -2.64
N PRO A 14 -9.82 4.20 -2.67
CA PRO A 14 -8.38 4.14 -2.48
C PRO A 14 -7.66 4.80 -3.66
N LYS A 15 -6.63 5.59 -3.39
CA LYS A 15 -5.88 6.35 -4.39
C LYS A 15 -4.76 5.52 -5.04
N PHE A 16 -4.28 4.48 -4.35
CA PHE A 16 -3.08 3.74 -4.74
C PHE A 16 -3.36 2.34 -5.28
N VAL A 17 -4.62 1.98 -5.55
CA VAL A 17 -4.95 0.73 -6.24
C VAL A 17 -4.65 0.90 -7.73
N LYS A 18 -3.45 0.48 -8.14
CA LYS A 18 -2.96 0.56 -9.52
C LYS A 18 -1.76 -0.36 -9.73
N ASP A 19 -1.53 -0.70 -10.99
CA ASP A 19 -0.31 -1.35 -11.46
C ASP A 19 0.77 -0.31 -11.78
N ILE A 20 2.02 -0.64 -11.46
CA ILE A 20 3.20 0.14 -11.79
C ILE A 20 3.93 -0.53 -12.94
N LYS A 21 3.88 0.07 -14.13
CA LYS A 21 4.61 -0.44 -15.29
C LYS A 21 6.12 -0.43 -15.02
N ASN A 22 6.77 -1.56 -15.28
CA ASN A 22 8.21 -1.75 -15.06
C ASN A 22 8.62 -1.35 -13.62
N ALA A 23 7.87 -1.86 -12.64
CA ALA A 23 8.22 -1.71 -11.23
C ALA A 23 9.66 -2.17 -10.97
N ASP A 24 10.40 -1.43 -10.16
CA ASP A 24 11.77 -1.77 -9.76
C ASP A 24 11.78 -2.71 -8.55
N GLY A 25 10.68 -2.71 -7.78
CA GLY A 25 10.49 -3.60 -6.64
C GLY A 25 9.05 -4.09 -6.58
N VAL A 26 8.90 -5.38 -6.28
CA VAL A 26 7.61 -6.05 -6.09
C VAL A 26 7.70 -6.87 -4.81
N GLY A 27 6.68 -6.76 -3.95
CA GLY A 27 6.57 -7.53 -2.73
C GLY A 27 5.17 -8.10 -2.58
N GLU A 28 5.08 -9.37 -2.25
CA GLU A 28 3.82 -10.05 -1.96
C GLU A 28 3.89 -10.72 -0.59
N VAL A 29 2.85 -10.53 0.22
CA VAL A 29 2.70 -11.17 1.53
C VAL A 29 1.25 -11.54 1.75
N GLY A 30 1.02 -12.74 2.30
CA GLY A 30 -0.31 -13.21 2.65
C GLY A 30 -0.38 -13.75 4.07
N ASN A 31 -1.55 -13.64 4.69
CA ASN A 31 -1.84 -14.24 5.99
C ASN A 31 -2.92 -15.31 5.85
N ALA A 32 -2.51 -16.58 5.92
CA ALA A 32 -3.40 -17.72 5.79
C ALA A 32 -4.54 -17.76 6.85
N SER A 33 -4.37 -17.08 7.98
CA SER A 33 -5.37 -17.08 9.07
C SER A 33 -6.60 -16.23 8.76
N CYS A 34 -6.44 -15.15 7.99
CA CYS A 34 -7.53 -14.25 7.60
C CYS A 34 -7.80 -14.23 6.08
N GLY A 35 -6.92 -14.86 5.28
CA GLY A 35 -7.02 -14.87 3.82
C GLY A 35 -6.60 -13.54 3.18
N ASP A 36 -6.04 -12.60 3.95
CA ASP A 36 -5.57 -11.33 3.40
C ASP A 36 -4.29 -11.57 2.57
N ILE A 37 -4.25 -11.04 1.36
CA ILE A 37 -3.09 -11.07 0.46
C ILE A 37 -2.81 -9.65 0.00
N MET A 38 -1.60 -9.16 0.24
CA MET A 38 -1.14 -7.85 -0.20
C MET A 38 0.00 -7.99 -1.20
N HIS A 39 -0.18 -7.35 -2.35
CA HIS A 39 0.81 -7.16 -3.40
C HIS A 39 1.12 -5.68 -3.52
N LEU A 40 2.40 -5.32 -3.48
CA LEU A 40 2.90 -3.95 -3.50
C LEU A 40 3.96 -3.81 -4.59
N GLU A 41 3.87 -2.75 -5.37
CA GLU A 41 4.80 -2.43 -6.45
C GLU A 41 5.36 -1.02 -6.24
N ILE A 42 6.67 -0.85 -6.45
CA ILE A 42 7.35 0.44 -6.35
C ILE A 42 8.20 0.74 -7.59
N LYS A 43 8.25 2.02 -7.95
CA LYS A 43 9.21 2.61 -8.89
C LYS A 43 10.18 3.47 -8.09
N VAL A 44 11.47 3.25 -8.24
CA VAL A 44 12.52 3.92 -7.46
C VAL A 44 13.41 4.74 -8.38
N LYS A 45 13.62 6.00 -8.02
CA LYS A 45 14.48 6.93 -8.74
C LYS A 45 15.25 7.79 -7.74
N ASP A 46 16.56 7.91 -7.93
CA ASP A 46 17.44 8.71 -7.06
C ASP A 46 17.25 8.38 -5.56
N ASP A 47 17.20 7.07 -5.26
CA ASP A 47 16.96 6.50 -3.91
C ASP A 47 15.59 6.85 -3.29
N LYS A 48 14.63 7.37 -4.07
CA LYS A 48 13.27 7.71 -3.61
C LYS A 48 12.21 6.90 -4.32
N ILE A 49 11.12 6.61 -3.59
CA ILE A 49 9.92 5.98 -4.14
C ILE A 49 9.18 7.01 -5.00
N GLU A 50 9.41 6.99 -6.31
CA GLU A 50 8.78 7.89 -7.29
C GLU A 50 7.29 7.54 -7.48
N ASP A 51 7.00 6.24 -7.56
CA ASP A 51 5.63 5.75 -7.61
C ASP A 51 5.46 4.45 -6.83
N ILE A 52 4.23 4.25 -6.35
CA ILE A 52 3.85 3.10 -5.53
C ILE A 52 2.41 2.74 -5.84
N GLY A 53 2.14 1.44 -5.90
CA GLY A 53 0.81 0.88 -6.14
C GLY A 53 0.63 -0.39 -5.33
N PHE A 54 -0.62 -0.70 -4.99
CA PHE A 54 -0.95 -1.95 -4.32
C PHE A 54 -2.16 -2.64 -4.95
N LYS A 55 -2.20 -3.95 -4.76
CA LYS A 55 -3.39 -4.78 -4.92
C LYS A 55 -3.52 -5.59 -3.65
N THR A 56 -4.70 -5.59 -3.05
CA THR A 56 -4.93 -6.40 -1.86
C THR A 56 -6.28 -7.07 -1.94
N PHE A 57 -6.33 -8.32 -1.51
CA PHE A 57 -7.56 -9.01 -1.20
C PHE A 57 -7.64 -9.11 0.31
N GLY A 58 -8.68 -8.56 0.92
CA GLY A 58 -8.81 -8.59 2.36
C GLY A 58 -9.92 -7.73 2.92
N CYS A 59 -9.97 -7.60 4.24
CA CYS A 59 -10.98 -6.78 4.90
C CYS A 59 -10.84 -5.28 4.57
N GLY A 60 -11.90 -4.49 4.78
CA GLY A 60 -11.87 -3.05 4.52
C GLY A 60 -10.77 -2.29 5.29
N ALA A 61 -10.35 -2.82 6.44
CA ALA A 61 -9.21 -2.28 7.19
C ALA A 61 -7.88 -2.53 6.46
N ALA A 62 -7.69 -3.71 5.87
CA ALA A 62 -6.49 -4.03 5.09
C ALA A 62 -6.35 -3.07 3.91
N ILE A 63 -7.42 -2.88 3.13
CA ILE A 63 -7.46 -1.96 1.99
C ILE A 63 -7.12 -0.53 2.42
N ALA A 64 -7.78 -0.04 3.49
CA ALA A 64 -7.53 1.31 3.99
C ALA A 64 -6.10 1.50 4.50
N SER A 65 -5.55 0.51 5.21
CA SER A 65 -4.16 0.57 5.69
C SER A 65 -3.14 0.54 4.57
N SER A 66 -3.35 -0.28 3.53
CA SER A 66 -2.47 -0.33 2.35
C SER A 66 -2.46 1.02 1.61
N ASP A 67 -3.61 1.67 1.47
CA ASP A 67 -3.70 3.01 0.86
C ASP A 67 -2.93 4.07 1.66
N VAL A 68 -3.04 4.03 2.98
CA VAL A 68 -2.32 4.96 3.87
C VAL A 68 -0.81 4.72 3.83
N VAL A 69 -0.36 3.47 3.88
CA VAL A 69 1.07 3.15 3.76
C VAL A 69 1.65 3.63 2.43
N CYS A 70 0.91 3.47 1.33
CA CYS A 70 1.33 4.01 0.03
C CYS A 70 1.47 5.53 0.04
N GLU A 71 0.50 6.24 0.66
CA GLU A 71 0.54 7.69 0.81
C GLU A 71 1.74 8.15 1.65
N LEU A 72 2.05 7.43 2.72
CA LEU A 72 3.18 7.74 3.61
C LEU A 72 4.53 7.43 2.96
N ALA A 73 4.64 6.35 2.20
CA ALA A 73 5.89 5.90 1.60
C ALA A 73 6.28 6.68 0.34
N LYS A 74 5.31 7.17 -0.44
CA LYS A 74 5.58 7.89 -1.69
C LYS A 74 6.45 9.13 -1.44
N GLY A 75 7.55 9.25 -2.19
CA GLY A 75 8.51 10.35 -2.10
C GLY A 75 9.56 10.21 -0.99
N LYS A 76 9.46 9.19 -0.12
CA LYS A 76 10.49 8.85 0.88
C LYS A 76 11.62 8.04 0.25
N THR A 77 12.77 8.04 0.91
CA THR A 77 13.83 7.08 0.60
C THR A 77 13.46 5.68 1.04
N LEU A 78 14.17 4.66 0.53
CA LEU A 78 13.94 3.26 0.96
C LEU A 78 14.15 3.08 2.47
N GLU A 79 15.18 3.73 3.03
CA GLU A 79 15.44 3.69 4.47
C GLU A 79 14.32 4.36 5.27
N GLN A 80 13.86 5.53 4.84
CA GLN A 80 12.74 6.23 5.49
C GLN A 80 11.44 5.44 5.41
N ALA A 81 11.18 4.77 4.28
CA ALA A 81 10.00 3.93 4.09
C ALA A 81 10.06 2.68 4.98
N LYS A 82 11.24 2.10 5.18
CA LYS A 82 11.45 0.94 6.07
C LYS A 82 11.16 1.25 7.54
N ASN A 83 11.33 2.50 7.95
CA ASN A 83 11.12 2.98 9.31
C ASN A 83 9.71 3.57 9.55
N LEU A 84 8.70 3.19 8.74
CA LEU A 84 7.33 3.70 8.86
C LEU A 84 6.53 3.13 10.05
N THR A 85 7.16 2.35 10.92
CA THR A 85 6.59 1.71 12.13
C THR A 85 7.69 1.46 13.14
#